data_AF-A0A1Q5PT87-F1
#
_entry.id   AF-A0A1Q5PT87-F1
#
_cell.length_a   1.000
_cell.length_b   1.000
_cell.length_c   1.000
_cell.angle_alpha   90.00
_cell.angle_beta   90.00
_cell.angle_gamma   90.00
#
_symmetry.space_group_name_H-M   'P 1'
#
loop_
_entity.id
_entity.type
_entity.pdbx_description
1 polymer ?
#
loop_
_entity_poly.entity_id
_entity_poly.type
_entity_poly.pdbx_seq_one_letter_code
_entity_poly.pdbx_strand_id
1 'polypeptide(L)'
;MPLTPTDLDLRLHVFEQLYDADCGLQLGLDDTPFDPETEQQRAAQVAQRRRTPLGWDTERLWHFTTAPFDGFPRQDRQAWWRDYLGFTKPSRRGALFRDNSHIPPWMLTLLVVNWHAAPRDLVRQLRHFGTEGLFLRALLHQWSAAELAAAPAWFPAAYPTPAEDFNGESCFSVLDTCLRSVCGALPPGSTRQLFRGVPRKLLDRDRDTEGIFNRALLGLGLPTPADRVHFAKVTGSSVTYATGIVPWLAGTGVAGLELLAKWLTKGSADNCREMLREVARVAHGPGIAGFFLDALDSRAATVAAEWLQAHPQALLHAELSQTQADKALQFLRGVELPDLDPDAPGAGLVKRLRAEAAAPVLADPPRWWPTTPPSPAVVPFALADLPPLPVEGGQLAAAQVAQLLGALYEEPTGPLVASVRQHVDAEARDVFATGVLAAWVNVGAPYKTRWLLEALAEIAGARFVEQLTPLVSLWPKRSRHPLAFAGVAALERIGSREAAYALVQLACSGRGTKLENTARDAIAGLAAARGQTPTQIHDWALTTTPLTPQGHTHLTNGTHT
;
A
#
# COMPACT_ATOMS: atom_id res chain seq x y z
N MET A 1 -19.69 -6.21 16.82
CA MET A 1 -20.34 -4.98 16.30
C MET A 1 -20.41 -5.09 14.79
N PRO A 2 -21.42 -4.52 14.12
CA PRO A 2 -21.38 -4.39 12.66
C PRO A 2 -20.16 -3.53 12.27
N LEU A 3 -19.36 -4.02 11.32
CA LEU A 3 -18.21 -3.29 10.78
C LEU A 3 -18.72 -2.04 10.06
N THR A 4 -18.35 -0.85 10.54
CA THR A 4 -18.70 0.39 9.83
C THR A 4 -17.76 0.56 8.63
N PRO A 5 -18.21 1.09 7.48
CA PRO A 5 -17.38 1.14 6.26
C PRO A 5 -16.08 1.95 6.40
N THR A 6 -15.99 2.82 7.40
CA THR A 6 -14.83 3.64 7.70
C THR A 6 -13.94 3.06 8.82
N ASP A 7 -14.31 1.95 9.43
CA ASP A 7 -13.52 1.30 10.47
C ASP A 7 -12.29 0.62 9.86
N LEU A 8 -11.12 0.93 10.42
CA LEU A 8 -9.87 0.30 10.03
C LEU A 8 -9.61 -1.02 10.78
N ASP A 9 -10.37 -1.34 11.84
CA ASP A 9 -10.13 -2.46 12.76
C ASP A 9 -8.63 -2.57 13.13
N LEU A 10 -8.07 -1.48 13.68
CA LEU A 10 -6.66 -1.42 14.00
C LEU A 10 -6.32 -2.34 15.19
N ARG A 11 -5.52 -3.38 14.93
CA ARG A 11 -5.00 -4.31 15.96
C ARG A 11 -3.64 -3.83 16.45
N LEU A 12 -3.69 -2.99 17.48
CA LEU A 12 -2.52 -2.32 18.05
C LEU A 12 -2.19 -2.87 19.43
N HIS A 13 -0.90 -3.06 19.73
CA HIS A 13 -0.48 -3.33 21.11
C HIS A 13 -0.58 -2.08 21.99
N VAL A 14 -0.46 -2.23 23.31
CA VAL A 14 -0.72 -1.14 24.28
C VAL A 14 0.03 0.16 23.98
N PHE A 15 1.33 0.11 23.65
CA PHE A 15 2.09 1.33 23.29
C PHE A 15 1.78 1.89 21.89
N GLU A 16 1.36 1.07 20.92
CA GLU A 16 0.93 1.56 19.60
C GLU A 16 -0.38 2.33 19.70
N GLN A 17 -1.28 1.93 20.61
CA GLN A 17 -2.53 2.64 20.86
C GLN A 17 -2.29 4.08 21.36
N LEU A 18 -1.17 4.36 22.04
CA LEU A 18 -0.85 5.69 22.56
C LEU A 18 -0.59 6.74 21.47
N TYR A 19 -0.37 6.32 20.22
CA TYR A 19 -0.29 7.23 19.08
C TYR A 19 -1.64 7.82 18.68
N ASP A 20 -2.74 7.17 19.06
CA ASP A 20 -4.07 7.78 18.99
C ASP A 20 -4.25 8.74 20.17
N ALA A 21 -4.56 10.00 19.87
CA ALA A 21 -4.80 11.01 20.88
C ALA A 21 -6.03 10.72 21.74
N ASP A 22 -6.99 9.98 21.18
CA ASP A 22 -8.33 9.79 21.70
C ASP A 22 -8.51 8.40 22.35
N CYS A 23 -7.47 7.55 22.40
CA CYS A 23 -7.56 6.17 22.91
C CYS A 23 -7.95 6.05 24.38
N GLY A 24 -7.75 7.09 25.20
CA GLY A 24 -8.07 7.10 26.63
C GLY A 24 -7.27 6.10 27.49
N LEU A 25 -6.28 5.41 26.93
CA LEU A 25 -5.52 4.37 27.61
C LEU A 25 -4.67 4.95 28.75
N GLN A 26 -4.85 4.40 29.95
CA GLN A 26 -4.05 4.72 31.13
C GLN A 26 -3.15 3.51 31.44
N LEU A 27 -1.84 3.74 31.56
CA LEU A 27 -0.86 2.70 31.86
C LEU A 27 -0.10 3.04 33.14
N GLY A 28 0.14 2.02 33.96
CA GLY A 28 0.89 2.13 35.20
C GLY A 28 2.40 2.16 35.01
N LEU A 29 3.11 2.48 36.08
CA LEU A 29 4.51 2.06 36.22
C LEU A 29 4.52 0.56 36.47
N ASP A 30 5.41 -0.16 35.79
CA ASP A 30 5.53 -1.60 35.96
C ASP A 30 6.47 -1.91 37.13
N ASP A 31 5.87 -2.07 38.32
CA ASP A 31 6.58 -2.40 39.55
C ASP A 31 6.71 -3.90 39.82
N THR A 32 6.38 -4.75 38.83
CA THR A 32 6.52 -6.19 38.99
C THR A 32 8.01 -6.58 39.18
N PRO A 33 8.31 -7.52 40.10
CA PRO A 33 9.68 -7.97 40.30
C PRO A 33 10.31 -8.48 39.01
N PHE A 34 11.57 -8.10 38.77
CA PHE A 34 12.30 -8.55 37.60
C PHE A 34 12.83 -9.98 37.80
N ASP A 35 12.45 -10.88 36.89
CA ASP A 35 12.96 -12.25 36.80
C ASP A 35 13.61 -12.47 35.41
N PRO A 36 14.95 -12.63 35.34
CA PRO A 36 15.67 -12.81 34.08
C PRO A 36 15.22 -14.04 33.26
N GLU A 37 14.84 -15.15 33.91
CA GLU A 37 14.48 -16.38 33.18
C GLU A 37 13.13 -16.22 32.49
N THR A 38 12.14 -15.68 33.21
CA THR A 38 10.84 -15.33 32.64
C THR A 38 10.98 -14.29 31.53
N GLU A 39 11.83 -13.28 31.70
CA GLU A 39 12.03 -12.23 30.70
C GLU A 39 12.71 -12.77 29.43
N GLN A 40 13.67 -13.69 29.58
CA GLN A 40 14.32 -14.37 28.45
C GLN A 40 13.32 -15.18 27.61
N GLN A 41 12.42 -15.92 28.27
CA GLN A 41 11.37 -16.67 27.58
C GLN A 41 10.41 -15.75 26.83
N ARG A 42 9.98 -14.65 27.48
CA ARG A 42 9.13 -13.64 26.87
C ARG A 42 9.81 -13.01 25.65
N ALA A 43 11.07 -12.59 25.78
CA ALA A 43 11.81 -11.96 24.69
C ALA A 43 11.98 -12.88 23.46
N ALA A 44 12.21 -14.17 23.67
CA ALA A 44 12.28 -15.16 22.59
C ALA A 44 10.96 -15.33 21.83
N GLN A 45 9.82 -15.06 22.48
CA GLN A 45 8.49 -15.15 21.85
C GLN A 45 8.11 -13.87 21.11
N VAL A 46 8.44 -12.70 21.69
CA VAL A 46 7.93 -11.41 21.19
C VAL A 46 8.88 -10.67 20.26
N ALA A 47 10.19 -10.85 20.40
CA ALA A 47 11.19 -10.07 19.67
C ALA A 47 11.83 -10.88 18.54
N GLN A 48 11.77 -10.36 17.31
CA GLN A 48 12.31 -11.00 16.11
C GLN A 48 13.16 -10.02 15.31
N ARG A 49 14.28 -10.49 14.74
CA ARG A 49 15.06 -9.69 13.80
C ARG A 49 14.60 -9.96 12.37
N ARG A 50 14.25 -8.90 11.63
CA ARG A 50 13.89 -8.98 10.21
C ARG A 50 14.74 -8.02 9.40
N ARG A 51 14.97 -8.38 8.14
CA ARG A 51 15.70 -7.55 7.20
C ARG A 51 14.75 -6.46 6.68
N THR A 52 15.06 -5.21 6.97
CA THR A 52 14.21 -4.05 6.62
C THR A 52 15.03 -2.99 5.89
N PRO A 53 14.55 -2.46 4.76
CA PRO A 53 15.18 -1.34 4.07
C PRO A 53 15.14 -0.08 4.92
N LEU A 54 16.29 0.57 5.09
CA LEU A 54 16.44 1.85 5.78
C LEU A 54 17.33 2.77 4.94
N GLY A 55 16.68 3.62 4.14
CA GLY A 55 17.37 4.53 3.21
C GLY A 55 18.08 3.76 2.10
N TRP A 56 19.41 3.88 2.05
CA TRP A 56 20.28 3.18 1.10
C TRP A 56 20.77 1.82 1.61
N ASP A 57 20.53 1.51 2.89
CA ASP A 57 20.99 0.30 3.55
C ASP A 57 19.82 -0.68 3.79
N THR A 58 20.15 -1.95 4.03
CA THR A 58 19.20 -2.92 4.57
C THR A 58 19.69 -3.43 5.92
N GLU A 59 19.06 -2.97 6.99
CA GLU A 59 19.42 -3.35 8.34
C GLU A 59 18.59 -4.53 8.85
N ARG A 60 19.07 -5.19 9.91
CA ARG A 60 18.30 -6.18 10.65
C ARG A 60 17.65 -5.53 11.86
N LEU A 61 16.46 -4.96 11.65
CA LEU A 61 15.68 -4.29 12.69
C LEU A 61 14.96 -5.30 13.59
N TRP A 62 14.83 -4.96 14.87
CA TRP A 62 13.96 -5.64 15.80
C TRP A 62 12.50 -5.31 15.53
N HIS A 63 11.67 -6.35 15.49
CA HIS A 63 10.22 -6.26 15.37
C HIS A 63 9.59 -6.99 16.55
N PHE A 64 8.48 -6.44 17.03
CA PHE A 64 7.77 -6.97 18.19
C PHE A 64 6.38 -7.42 17.76
N THR A 65 6.05 -8.67 18.02
CA THR A 65 4.72 -9.23 17.71
C THR A 65 3.67 -8.77 18.71
N THR A 66 4.07 -8.52 19.95
CA THR A 66 3.28 -7.91 21.02
C THR A 66 4.14 -6.96 21.84
N ALA A 67 3.52 -6.13 22.68
CA ALA A 67 4.26 -5.27 23.59
C ALA A 67 5.03 -6.15 24.62
N PRO A 68 6.34 -5.90 24.82
CA PRO A 68 7.13 -6.64 25.82
C PRO A 68 6.75 -6.27 27.27
N PHE A 69 6.10 -5.12 27.46
CA PHE A 69 5.71 -4.59 28.77
C PHE A 69 4.21 -4.29 28.81
N ASP A 70 3.63 -4.49 30.00
CA ASP A 70 2.23 -4.15 30.30
C ASP A 70 2.09 -2.70 30.81
N GLY A 71 3.19 -2.11 31.27
CA GLY A 71 3.32 -0.72 31.71
C GLY A 71 4.73 -0.19 31.49
N PHE A 72 5.07 0.96 32.07
CA PHE A 72 6.38 1.58 31.87
C PHE A 72 7.46 0.87 32.71
N PRO A 73 8.51 0.30 32.08
CA PRO A 73 9.42 -0.63 32.75
C PRO A 73 10.36 0.05 33.76
N ARG A 74 10.69 -0.67 34.84
CA ARG A 74 11.75 -0.31 35.80
C ARG A 74 13.16 -0.42 35.20
N GLN A 75 14.11 0.25 35.85
CA GLN A 75 15.49 0.39 35.37
C GLN A 75 16.26 -0.94 35.24
N ASP A 76 15.97 -1.92 36.09
CA ASP A 76 16.54 -3.27 36.04
C ASP A 76 16.08 -4.01 34.78
N ARG A 77 14.77 -4.03 34.50
CA ARG A 77 14.21 -4.60 33.27
C ARG A 77 14.68 -3.83 32.03
N GLN A 78 14.75 -2.50 32.08
CA GLN A 78 15.32 -1.68 31.01
C GLN A 78 16.78 -2.04 30.73
N ALA A 79 17.60 -2.28 31.76
CA ALA A 79 19.00 -2.67 31.60
C ALA A 79 19.12 -4.03 30.90
N TRP A 80 18.30 -5.01 31.30
CA TRP A 80 18.29 -6.32 30.67
C TRP A 80 17.88 -6.26 29.19
N TRP A 81 16.79 -5.56 28.85
CA TRP A 81 16.37 -5.44 27.45
C TRP A 81 17.35 -4.66 26.58
N ARG A 82 18.04 -3.66 27.14
CA ARG A 82 19.14 -2.98 26.42
C ARG A 82 20.24 -3.96 26.05
N ASP A 83 20.64 -4.84 26.97
CA ASP A 83 21.63 -5.87 26.67
C ASP A 83 21.13 -6.87 25.62
N TYR A 84 19.91 -7.40 25.81
CA TYR A 84 19.29 -8.36 24.89
C TYR A 84 19.17 -7.83 23.45
N LEU A 85 18.79 -6.56 23.28
CA LEU A 85 18.62 -5.94 21.96
C LEU A 85 19.94 -5.43 21.36
N GLY A 86 21.05 -5.52 22.08
CA GLY A 86 22.34 -5.00 21.65
C GLY A 86 22.36 -3.47 21.58
N PHE A 87 21.79 -2.80 22.58
CA PHE A 87 21.83 -1.35 22.72
C PHE A 87 23.29 -0.86 22.87
N THR A 88 23.62 0.20 22.15
CA THR A 88 24.92 0.86 22.22
C THR A 88 24.80 2.22 22.88
N LYS A 89 25.79 2.57 23.72
CA LYS A 89 25.87 3.90 24.31
C LYS A 89 26.07 4.92 23.17
N PRO A 90 25.30 6.02 23.12
CA PRO A 90 25.42 7.02 22.06
C PRO A 90 26.84 7.58 22.00
N SER A 91 27.41 7.61 20.79
CA SER A 91 28.77 8.10 20.50
C SER A 91 28.93 9.59 20.78
N ARG A 92 27.84 10.36 20.66
CA ARG A 92 27.77 11.79 20.97
C ARG A 92 26.35 12.19 21.37
N ARG A 93 26.20 13.41 21.90
CA ARG A 93 24.90 14.00 22.19
C ARG A 93 24.06 14.08 20.91
N GLY A 94 22.83 13.57 20.95
CA GLY A 94 21.91 13.52 19.80
C GLY A 94 21.96 12.22 18.99
N ALA A 95 23.04 11.44 19.08
CA ALA A 95 23.24 10.23 18.27
C ALA A 95 22.47 8.98 18.73
N LEU A 96 21.57 9.10 19.72
CA LEU A 96 20.88 7.96 20.34
C LEU A 96 20.19 7.06 19.31
N PHE A 97 19.37 7.66 18.46
CA PHE A 97 18.58 6.93 17.47
C PHE A 97 19.46 6.39 16.35
N ARG A 98 20.44 7.16 15.88
CA ARG A 98 21.35 6.76 14.81
C ARG A 98 22.20 5.56 15.21
N ASP A 99 22.77 5.58 16.40
CA ASP A 99 23.65 4.51 16.88
C ASP A 99 22.86 3.25 17.31
N ASN A 100 21.52 3.35 17.36
CA ASN A 100 20.62 2.25 17.73
C ASN A 100 19.46 2.09 16.72
N SER A 101 19.71 2.36 15.42
CA SER A 101 18.70 2.32 14.36
C SER A 101 18.01 0.97 14.23
N HIS A 102 18.67 -0.11 14.68
CA HIS A 102 18.13 -1.47 14.72
C HIS A 102 17.01 -1.68 15.74
N ILE A 103 16.78 -0.74 16.66
CA ILE A 103 15.70 -0.80 17.66
C ILE A 103 14.63 0.24 17.29
N PRO A 104 13.33 -0.14 17.25
CA PRO A 104 12.24 0.81 16.97
C PRO A 104 12.23 2.02 17.93
N PRO A 105 11.89 3.24 17.45
CA PRO A 105 11.89 4.46 18.28
C PRO A 105 11.07 4.37 19.57
N TRP A 106 9.89 3.76 19.52
CA TRP A 106 9.05 3.55 20.71
C TRP A 106 9.74 2.69 21.76
N MET A 107 10.38 1.59 21.34
CA MET A 107 11.09 0.69 22.25
C MET A 107 12.33 1.37 22.83
N LEU A 108 13.08 2.11 22.02
CA LEU A 108 14.20 2.94 22.52
C LEU A 108 13.75 3.94 23.59
N THR A 109 12.61 4.58 23.39
CA THR A 109 12.05 5.52 24.37
C THR A 109 11.76 4.81 25.69
N LEU A 110 11.12 3.65 25.64
CA LEU A 110 10.80 2.86 26.83
C LEU A 110 12.05 2.42 27.61
N LEU A 111 13.16 2.18 26.92
CA LEU A 111 14.41 1.69 27.50
C LEU A 111 15.36 2.77 28.04
N VAL A 112 15.23 4.00 27.55
CA VAL A 112 16.18 5.09 27.85
C VAL A 112 15.58 6.10 28.83
N VAL A 113 14.28 6.33 28.77
CA VAL A 113 13.61 7.29 29.65
C VAL A 113 13.44 6.67 31.04
N ASN A 114 13.82 7.41 32.08
CA ASN A 114 13.51 7.03 33.46
C ASN A 114 12.05 7.39 33.78
N TRP A 115 11.13 6.45 33.58
CA TRP A 115 9.69 6.64 33.77
C TRP A 115 9.28 6.86 35.23
N HIS A 116 10.10 6.41 36.17
CA HIS A 116 9.93 6.63 37.61
C HIS A 116 10.49 7.98 38.09
N ALA A 117 10.95 8.85 37.18
CA ALA A 117 11.42 10.19 37.54
C ALA A 117 10.25 11.12 37.91
N ALA A 118 10.56 12.18 38.66
CA ALA A 118 9.59 13.23 38.95
C ALA A 118 9.03 13.87 37.65
N PRO A 119 7.77 14.33 37.62
CA PRO A 119 7.10 14.83 36.41
C PRO A 119 7.91 15.80 35.55
N ARG A 120 8.55 16.80 36.18
CA ARG A 120 9.36 17.80 35.48
C ARG A 120 10.59 17.19 34.81
N ASP A 121 11.24 16.22 35.46
CA ASP A 121 12.39 15.51 34.90
C ASP A 121 11.99 14.54 33.79
N LEU A 122 10.81 13.91 33.92
CA LEU A 122 10.25 13.08 32.86
C LEU A 122 9.97 13.91 31.59
N VAL A 123 9.31 15.07 31.73
CA VAL A 123 9.09 16.00 30.61
C VAL A 123 10.41 16.46 30.01
N ARG A 124 11.42 16.79 30.84
CA ARG A 124 12.75 17.19 30.35
C ARG A 124 13.40 16.09 29.50
N GLN A 125 13.32 14.84 29.93
CA GLN A 125 13.87 13.70 29.17
C GLN A 125 13.14 13.50 27.83
N LEU A 126 11.81 13.57 27.82
CA LEU A 126 10.97 13.30 26.65
C LEU A 126 11.05 14.35 25.53
N ARG A 127 11.59 15.55 25.78
CA ARG A 127 11.68 16.63 24.77
C ARG A 127 12.39 16.23 23.48
N HIS A 128 13.26 15.24 23.54
CA HIS A 128 14.08 14.80 22.42
C HIS A 128 13.55 13.54 21.72
N PHE A 129 12.39 13.04 22.13
CA PHE A 129 11.80 11.79 21.64
C PHE A 129 10.67 12.00 20.64
N GLY A 130 10.42 13.23 20.19
CA GLY A 130 9.50 13.49 19.07
C GLY A 130 8.09 12.96 19.32
N THR A 131 7.66 12.02 18.47
CA THR A 131 6.33 11.41 18.50
C THR A 131 6.06 10.66 19.80
N GLU A 132 7.07 10.00 20.35
CA GLU A 132 6.95 9.19 21.56
C GLU A 132 6.71 10.06 22.83
N GLY A 133 6.80 11.39 22.71
CA GLY A 133 6.28 12.31 23.72
C GLY A 133 4.78 12.11 24.03
N LEU A 134 4.02 11.51 23.11
CA LEU A 134 2.63 11.11 23.34
C LEU A 134 2.46 10.08 24.46
N PHE A 135 3.48 9.25 24.73
CA PHE A 135 3.38 8.18 25.72
C PHE A 135 3.17 8.71 27.13
N LEU A 136 3.62 9.95 27.40
CA LEU A 136 3.38 10.62 28.67
C LEU A 136 1.89 10.71 29.03
N ARG A 137 0.99 10.75 28.03
CA ARG A 137 -0.46 10.84 28.25
C ARG A 137 -0.97 9.71 29.15
N ALA A 138 -0.43 8.50 28.98
CA ALA A 138 -0.84 7.34 29.73
C ALA A 138 -0.55 7.47 31.24
N LEU A 139 0.42 8.31 31.63
CA LEU A 139 0.86 8.52 33.02
C LEU A 139 0.23 9.74 33.70
N LEU A 140 -0.48 10.62 32.97
CA LEU A 140 -1.00 11.86 33.54
C LEU A 140 -1.97 11.64 34.71
N HIS A 141 -2.65 10.49 34.75
CA HIS A 141 -3.55 10.13 35.84
C HIS A 141 -2.84 9.94 37.19
N GLN A 142 -1.52 9.75 37.20
CA GLN A 142 -0.69 9.62 38.41
C GLN A 142 -0.16 10.97 38.90
N TRP A 143 -0.34 12.04 38.13
CA TRP A 143 0.14 13.37 38.49
C TRP A 143 -0.90 14.12 39.30
N SER A 144 -0.44 14.91 40.27
CA SER A 144 -1.29 15.80 41.03
C SER A 144 -1.86 16.95 40.17
N ALA A 145 -2.97 17.52 40.60
CA ALA A 145 -3.56 18.69 39.93
C ALA A 145 -2.58 19.88 39.85
N ALA A 146 -1.69 20.04 40.83
CA ALA A 146 -0.67 21.08 40.84
C ALA A 146 0.41 20.85 39.78
N GLU A 147 0.83 19.59 39.58
CA GLU A 147 1.80 19.22 38.54
C GLU A 147 1.21 19.40 37.14
N LEU A 148 -0.05 19.00 36.93
CA LEU A 148 -0.75 19.21 35.67
C LEU A 148 -0.90 20.70 35.33
N ALA A 149 -1.25 21.53 36.31
CA ALA A 149 -1.36 22.99 36.12
C ALA A 149 -0.01 23.67 35.85
N ALA A 150 1.10 23.13 36.37
CA ALA A 150 2.44 23.68 36.16
C ALA A 150 3.07 23.25 34.82
N ALA A 151 2.63 22.14 34.24
CA ALA A 151 3.23 21.53 33.05
C ALA A 151 3.38 22.47 31.83
N PRO A 152 2.38 23.32 31.47
CA PRO A 152 2.52 24.26 30.36
C PRO A 152 3.70 25.22 30.52
N ALA A 153 3.95 25.69 31.74
CA ALA A 153 5.00 26.67 32.06
C ALA A 153 6.42 26.08 31.96
N TRP A 154 6.56 24.76 31.79
CA TRP A 154 7.88 24.15 31.59
C TRP A 154 8.40 24.38 30.16
N PHE A 155 7.56 24.78 29.21
CA PHE A 155 7.95 24.98 27.81
C PHE A 155 8.24 26.46 27.51
N PRO A 156 9.17 26.76 26.58
CA PRO A 156 9.30 28.10 26.04
C PRO A 156 7.99 28.59 25.41
N ALA A 157 7.67 29.87 25.62
CA ALA A 157 6.46 30.50 25.08
C ALA A 157 6.45 30.60 23.55
N ALA A 158 7.62 30.76 22.91
CA ALA A 158 7.74 30.82 21.46
C ALA A 158 7.64 29.42 20.84
N TYR A 159 6.66 29.23 19.96
CA TYR A 159 6.43 27.99 19.23
C TYR A 159 5.73 28.27 17.86
N PRO A 160 6.17 27.66 16.74
CA PRO A 160 7.37 26.84 16.54
C PRO A 160 8.67 27.54 16.96
N THR A 161 9.66 26.79 17.44
CA THR A 161 10.89 27.38 17.97
C THR A 161 11.89 27.62 16.83
N PRO A 162 12.35 28.86 16.57
CA PRO A 162 13.42 29.11 15.61
C PRO A 162 14.68 28.32 15.98
N ALA A 163 15.31 27.72 14.99
CA ALA A 163 16.51 26.91 15.13
C ALA A 163 17.44 27.10 13.93
N GLU A 164 18.63 26.52 14.01
CA GLU A 164 19.57 26.38 12.89
C GLU A 164 19.75 24.89 12.62
N ASP A 165 19.70 24.50 11.35
CA ASP A 165 19.94 23.11 10.97
C ASP A 165 21.44 22.75 11.06
N PHE A 166 21.81 21.51 10.74
CA PHE A 166 23.22 21.10 10.80
C PHE A 166 24.14 21.86 9.82
N ASN A 167 23.59 22.58 8.82
CA ASN A 167 24.32 23.42 7.89
C ASN A 167 24.38 24.89 8.34
N GLY A 168 23.75 25.24 9.47
CA GLY A 168 23.61 26.62 9.94
C GLY A 168 22.51 27.40 9.22
N GLU A 169 21.61 26.74 8.49
CA GLU A 169 20.48 27.37 7.82
C GLU A 169 19.32 27.58 8.79
N SER A 170 18.68 28.76 8.73
CA SER A 170 17.49 29.06 9.55
C SER A 170 16.37 28.06 9.31
N CYS A 171 15.89 27.44 10.38
CA CYS A 171 14.79 26.49 10.36
C CYS A 171 13.88 26.65 11.58
N PHE A 172 12.87 25.78 11.68
CA PHE A 172 11.96 25.72 12.83
C PHE A 172 11.95 24.32 13.44
N SER A 173 12.20 24.25 14.75
CA SER A 173 12.04 23.02 15.52
C SER A 173 10.61 22.88 16.04
N VAL A 174 10.05 21.70 15.80
CA VAL A 174 8.71 21.26 16.25
C VAL A 174 8.79 19.89 16.93
N LEU A 175 9.98 19.50 17.39
CA LEU A 175 10.23 18.17 17.95
C LEU A 175 9.36 17.89 19.18
N ASP A 176 9.09 18.92 19.99
CA ASP A 176 8.29 18.81 21.20
C ASP A 176 6.77 18.98 20.96
N THR A 177 6.28 19.02 19.71
CA THR A 177 4.83 19.18 19.40
C THR A 177 3.95 18.21 20.19
N CYS A 178 4.30 16.92 20.14
CA CYS A 178 3.53 15.85 20.77
C CYS A 178 3.54 16.00 22.29
N LEU A 179 4.70 16.27 22.88
CA LEU A 179 4.84 16.47 24.32
C LEU A 179 4.13 17.75 24.80
N ARG A 180 4.21 18.85 24.04
CA ARG A 180 3.47 20.09 24.30
C ARG A 180 1.98 19.86 24.28
N SER A 181 1.47 19.07 23.35
CA SER A 181 0.06 18.70 23.29
C SER A 181 -0.38 18.01 24.59
N VAL A 182 0.36 16.98 25.02
CA VAL A 182 0.07 16.25 26.26
C VAL A 182 0.13 17.16 27.50
N CYS A 183 1.07 18.11 27.53
CA CYS A 183 1.23 19.04 28.65
C CYS A 183 0.36 20.29 28.59
N GLY A 184 -0.54 20.43 27.61
CA GLY A 184 -1.36 21.64 27.44
C GLY A 184 -0.56 22.90 27.09
N ALA A 185 0.61 22.75 26.47
CA ALA A 185 1.57 23.80 26.17
C ALA A 185 1.57 24.25 24.69
N LEU A 186 0.59 23.80 23.90
CA LEU A 186 0.40 24.30 22.53
C LEU A 186 -0.23 25.71 22.57
N PRO A 187 0.22 26.65 21.72
CA PRO A 187 -0.37 27.98 21.66
C PRO A 187 -1.89 27.94 21.40
N PRO A 188 -2.68 28.81 22.06
CA PRO A 188 -4.11 28.89 21.78
C PRO A 188 -4.36 29.41 20.36
N GLY A 189 -5.39 28.89 19.69
CA GLY A 189 -5.78 29.30 18.34
C GLY A 189 -5.89 28.13 17.35
N SER A 190 -6.05 28.45 16.06
CA SER A 190 -6.13 27.42 15.02
C SER A 190 -4.76 26.81 14.77
N THR A 191 -4.63 25.51 15.04
CA THR A 191 -3.44 24.69 14.69
C THR A 191 -3.05 24.82 13.22
N ARG A 192 -4.02 25.01 12.32
CA ARG A 192 -3.77 25.27 10.90
C ARG A 192 -3.11 26.62 10.65
N GLN A 193 -3.47 27.66 11.40
CA GLN A 193 -2.82 28.97 11.28
C GLN A 193 -1.39 28.93 11.80
N LEU A 194 -1.15 28.19 12.89
CA LEU A 194 0.17 28.04 13.50
C LEU A 194 1.26 27.58 12.52
N PHE A 195 0.92 26.63 11.64
CA PHE A 195 1.87 26.07 10.68
C PHE A 195 1.82 26.66 9.27
N ARG A 196 0.83 27.51 8.94
CA ARG A 196 0.81 28.23 7.66
C ARG A 196 1.99 29.17 7.48
N GLY A 197 2.50 29.72 8.59
CA GLY A 197 3.68 30.59 8.58
C GLY A 197 5.02 29.86 8.49
N VAL A 198 5.04 28.52 8.61
CA VAL A 198 6.26 27.72 8.52
C VAL A 198 6.52 27.40 7.05
N PRO A 199 7.62 27.90 6.44
CA PRO A 199 7.91 27.63 5.05
C PRO A 199 8.15 26.13 4.83
N ARG A 200 7.69 25.66 3.68
CA ARG A 200 7.76 24.24 3.31
C ARG A 200 9.23 23.76 3.34
N LYS A 201 9.46 22.58 3.91
CA LYS A 201 10.80 21.95 4.05
C LYS A 201 11.80 22.66 4.97
N LEU A 202 11.40 23.69 5.72
CA LEU A 202 12.23 24.37 6.74
C LEU A 202 11.97 23.90 8.18
N LEU A 203 11.45 22.67 8.34
CA LEU A 203 11.53 22.03 9.65
C LEU A 203 12.96 21.58 9.90
N ASP A 204 13.41 21.75 11.15
CA ASP A 204 14.74 21.38 11.61
C ASP A 204 15.16 20.01 11.09
N ARG A 205 16.36 20.02 10.48
CA ARG A 205 17.08 18.83 10.08
C ARG A 205 18.29 18.67 10.97
N ASP A 206 18.14 17.82 11.96
CA ASP A 206 19.27 17.27 12.69
C ASP A 206 19.82 16.07 11.92
N ARG A 207 21.12 16.12 11.58
CA ARG A 207 21.87 15.06 10.89
C ARG A 207 21.78 13.70 11.60
N ASP A 208 21.59 13.69 12.92
CA ASP A 208 21.54 12.46 13.73
C ASP A 208 20.13 11.87 13.90
N THR A 209 19.11 12.61 13.49
CA THR A 209 17.72 12.13 13.50
C THR A 209 17.07 12.15 12.11
N GLU A 210 17.77 12.72 11.13
CA GLU A 210 17.42 12.70 9.72
C GLU A 210 17.39 11.26 9.21
N GLY A 211 16.21 10.81 8.81
CA GLY A 211 15.98 9.44 8.38
C GLY A 211 15.49 8.49 9.47
N ILE A 212 15.36 8.92 10.72
CA ILE A 212 14.86 8.08 11.82
C ILE A 212 13.49 8.55 12.28
N PHE A 213 13.32 9.88 12.42
CA PHE A 213 12.01 10.44 12.65
C PHE A 213 11.28 10.70 11.34
N ASN A 214 10.15 10.02 11.18
CA ASN A 214 9.16 10.37 10.18
C ASN A 214 8.54 11.72 10.59
N ARG A 215 9.04 12.84 10.04
CA ARG A 215 8.65 14.20 10.44
C ARG A 215 7.15 14.46 10.41
N ALA A 216 6.42 13.76 9.53
CA ALA A 216 4.97 13.83 9.48
C ALA A 216 4.31 13.46 10.84
N LEU A 217 4.97 12.59 11.61
CA LEU A 217 4.48 12.12 12.91
C LEU A 217 4.59 13.14 14.03
N LEU A 218 5.44 14.17 13.90
CA LEU A 218 5.50 15.24 14.90
C LEU A 218 4.16 15.97 15.03
N GLY A 219 3.38 16.00 13.94
CA GLY A 219 2.03 16.54 13.93
C GLY A 219 0.99 15.70 14.66
N LEU A 220 1.29 14.47 15.14
CA LEU A 220 0.29 13.62 15.79
C LEU A 220 -0.23 14.20 17.12
N GLY A 221 0.50 15.11 17.73
CA GLY A 221 0.02 15.88 18.88
C GLY A 221 -1.13 16.84 18.55
N LEU A 222 -1.44 17.10 17.28
CA LEU A 222 -2.50 18.04 16.93
C LEU A 222 -3.89 17.46 17.21
N PRO A 223 -4.89 18.28 17.58
CA PRO A 223 -6.15 17.80 18.15
C PRO A 223 -6.91 16.86 17.21
N THR A 224 -7.08 17.25 15.94
CA THR A 224 -7.91 16.48 15.00
C THR A 224 -7.09 15.74 13.95
N PRO A 225 -7.53 14.57 13.47
CA PRO A 225 -6.88 13.88 12.34
C PRO A 225 -6.68 14.78 11.12
N ALA A 226 -7.63 15.67 10.84
CA ALA A 226 -7.53 16.62 9.73
C ALA A 226 -6.37 17.62 9.92
N ASP A 227 -6.09 18.06 11.15
CA ASP A 227 -4.97 18.95 11.44
C ASP A 227 -3.62 18.23 11.37
N ARG A 228 -3.58 16.96 11.82
CA ARG A 228 -2.40 16.08 11.70
C ARG A 228 -2.03 15.88 10.21
N VAL A 229 -3.02 15.65 9.35
CA VAL A 229 -2.84 15.56 7.88
C VAL A 229 -2.45 16.91 7.27
N HIS A 230 -3.08 18.00 7.71
CA HIS A 230 -2.75 19.35 7.25
C HIS A 230 -1.29 19.72 7.55
N PHE A 231 -0.80 19.40 8.76
CA PHE A 231 0.58 19.61 9.16
C PHE A 231 1.56 18.93 8.19
N ALA A 232 1.35 17.65 7.88
CA ALA A 232 2.19 16.93 6.94
C ALA A 232 2.17 17.57 5.54
N LYS A 233 1.00 18.00 5.05
CA LYS A 233 0.83 18.66 3.75
C LYS A 233 1.57 20.02 3.69
N VAL A 234 1.40 20.90 4.68
CA VAL A 234 1.99 22.25 4.69
C VAL A 234 3.49 22.22 4.89
N THR A 235 3.99 21.38 5.81
CA THR A 235 5.43 21.25 6.06
C THR A 235 6.14 20.50 4.93
N GLY A 236 5.39 19.76 4.10
CA GLY A 236 5.93 18.91 3.04
C GLY A 236 6.59 17.64 3.58
N SER A 237 6.24 17.24 4.80
CA SER A 237 6.78 16.07 5.49
C SER A 237 6.15 14.77 4.97
N SER A 238 6.87 13.66 5.12
CA SER A 238 6.40 12.32 4.76
C SER A 238 6.71 11.27 5.80
N VAL A 239 5.90 10.21 5.83
CA VAL A 239 6.35 8.92 6.35
C VAL A 239 7.16 8.25 5.25
N THR A 240 8.43 8.00 5.54
CA THR A 240 9.40 7.46 4.59
C THR A 240 9.69 5.98 4.85
N TYR A 241 9.54 5.52 6.11
CA TYR A 241 9.88 4.16 6.52
C TYR A 241 8.72 3.45 7.20
N ALA A 242 8.80 2.12 7.21
CA ALA A 242 7.80 1.23 7.82
C ALA A 242 7.53 1.56 9.30
N THR A 243 8.55 2.02 10.04
CA THR A 243 8.43 2.43 11.45
C THR A 243 7.44 3.56 11.70
N GLY A 244 7.11 4.36 10.68
CA GLY A 244 6.13 5.44 10.81
C GLY A 244 4.71 5.08 10.38
N ILE A 245 4.48 3.86 9.91
CA ILE A 245 3.16 3.42 9.42
C ILE A 245 2.16 3.33 10.55
N VAL A 246 2.49 2.57 11.60
CA VAL A 246 1.56 2.36 12.71
C VAL A 246 1.25 3.65 13.46
N PRO A 247 2.23 4.50 13.85
CA PRO A 247 1.93 5.78 14.44
C PRO A 247 1.01 6.64 13.56
N TRP A 248 1.24 6.66 12.24
CA TRP A 248 0.41 7.43 11.32
C TRP A 248 -1.01 6.89 11.24
N LEU A 249 -1.21 5.58 11.12
CA LEU A 249 -2.55 4.97 11.06
C LEU A 249 -3.31 5.19 12.36
N ALA A 250 -2.70 4.89 13.51
CA ALA A 250 -3.30 5.10 14.82
C ALA A 250 -3.66 6.58 15.03
N GLY A 251 -2.75 7.49 14.65
CA GLY A 251 -2.92 8.91 14.85
C GLY A 251 -3.76 9.62 13.78
N THR A 252 -4.12 9.01 12.64
CA THR A 252 -4.89 9.74 11.60
C THR A 252 -6.09 8.98 11.07
N GLY A 253 -6.20 7.68 11.34
CA GLY A 253 -7.25 6.82 10.83
C GLY A 253 -7.40 6.93 9.30
N VAL A 254 -8.65 6.89 8.83
CA VAL A 254 -8.99 7.02 7.40
C VAL A 254 -8.51 8.33 6.78
N ALA A 255 -8.42 9.42 7.55
CA ALA A 255 -8.03 10.73 7.02
C ALA A 255 -6.59 10.75 6.49
N GLY A 256 -5.72 9.88 6.99
CA GLY A 256 -4.31 9.79 6.58
C GLY A 256 -4.04 8.92 5.36
N LEU A 257 -5.02 8.14 4.88
CA LEU A 257 -4.79 7.12 3.84
C LEU A 257 -4.40 7.71 2.48
N GLU A 258 -5.04 8.82 2.09
CA GLU A 258 -4.74 9.52 0.82
C GLU A 258 -3.26 9.91 0.74
N LEU A 259 -2.71 10.40 1.86
CA LEU A 259 -1.34 10.86 1.92
C LEU A 259 -0.36 9.68 2.04
N LEU A 260 -0.75 8.63 2.77
CA LEU A 260 0.01 7.39 2.87
C LEU A 260 0.17 6.71 1.50
N ALA A 261 -0.90 6.62 0.70
CA ALA A 261 -0.85 6.07 -0.66
C ALA A 261 0.15 6.85 -1.54
N LYS A 262 0.16 8.18 -1.43
CA LYS A 262 1.14 9.03 -2.13
C LYS A 262 2.58 8.78 -1.68
N TRP A 263 2.81 8.40 -0.43
CA TRP A 263 4.17 8.11 0.06
C TRP A 263 4.67 6.73 -0.37
N LEU A 264 3.80 5.72 -0.41
CA LEU A 264 4.15 4.38 -0.89
C LEU A 264 4.76 4.38 -2.30
N THR A 265 4.36 5.32 -3.16
CA THR A 265 4.87 5.43 -4.54
C THR A 265 6.25 6.07 -4.65
N LYS A 266 6.75 6.73 -3.61
CA LYS A 266 8.03 7.49 -3.64
C LYS A 266 9.25 6.63 -3.31
N GLY A 267 9.08 5.55 -2.54
CA GLY A 267 10.17 4.71 -2.07
C GLY A 267 10.67 3.67 -3.08
N SER A 268 11.72 2.94 -2.71
CA SER A 268 12.16 1.72 -3.42
C SER A 268 11.07 0.64 -3.39
N ALA A 269 11.18 -0.38 -4.24
CA ALA A 269 10.22 -1.48 -4.24
C ALA A 269 10.21 -2.25 -2.90
N ASP A 270 11.38 -2.43 -2.28
CA ASP A 270 11.49 -3.07 -0.96
C ASP A 270 10.84 -2.21 0.12
N ASN A 271 11.11 -0.90 0.15
CA ASN A 271 10.52 -0.01 1.13
C ASN A 271 8.98 0.07 1.00
N CYS A 272 8.48 0.12 -0.24
CA CYS A 272 7.04 0.06 -0.51
C CYS A 272 6.40 -1.23 0.04
N ARG A 273 7.06 -2.38 -0.13
CA ARG A 273 6.61 -3.67 0.43
C ARG A 273 6.61 -3.67 1.94
N GLU A 274 7.69 -3.22 2.59
CA GLU A 274 7.74 -3.19 4.06
C GLU A 274 6.72 -2.23 4.65
N MET A 275 6.55 -1.04 4.07
CA MET A 275 5.52 -0.10 4.50
C MET A 275 4.12 -0.71 4.39
N LEU A 276 3.81 -1.39 3.27
CA LEU A 276 2.51 -2.02 3.07
C LEU A 276 2.31 -3.24 3.98
N ARG A 277 3.37 -3.99 4.31
CA ARG A 277 3.33 -5.08 5.30
C ARG A 277 2.97 -4.57 6.69
N GLU A 278 3.52 -3.43 7.11
CA GLU A 278 3.12 -2.83 8.38
C GLU A 278 1.66 -2.35 8.38
N VAL A 279 1.13 -1.87 7.25
CA VAL A 279 -0.32 -1.60 7.13
C VAL A 279 -1.11 -2.90 7.30
N ALA A 280 -0.73 -3.95 6.57
CA ALA A 280 -1.41 -5.25 6.58
C ALA A 280 -1.36 -5.96 7.93
N ARG A 281 -0.33 -5.68 8.74
CA ARG A 281 -0.18 -6.21 10.10
C ARG A 281 -1.24 -5.68 11.05
N VAL A 282 -1.63 -4.41 10.91
CA VAL A 282 -2.47 -3.73 11.90
C VAL A 282 -3.88 -3.41 11.41
N ALA A 283 -4.10 -3.19 10.12
CA ALA A 283 -5.41 -2.77 9.60
C ALA A 283 -6.15 -3.96 8.96
N HIS A 284 -7.34 -4.27 9.46
CA HIS A 284 -8.13 -5.44 9.06
C HIS A 284 -9.58 -5.11 8.67
N GLY A 285 -10.00 -3.86 8.85
CA GLY A 285 -11.39 -3.43 8.69
C GLY A 285 -11.75 -3.00 7.26
N PRO A 286 -13.03 -2.77 6.96
CA PRO A 286 -13.49 -2.34 5.63
C PRO A 286 -12.91 -0.99 5.18
N GLY A 287 -12.60 -0.07 6.10
CA GLY A 287 -12.08 1.26 5.77
C GLY A 287 -10.71 1.27 5.11
N ILE A 288 -9.95 0.17 5.17
CA ILE A 288 -8.65 0.02 4.50
C ILE A 288 -8.75 -0.76 3.18
N ALA A 289 -9.89 -1.36 2.85
CA ALA A 289 -10.01 -2.26 1.70
C ALA A 289 -9.75 -1.54 0.37
N GLY A 290 -10.32 -0.33 0.19
CA GLY A 290 -10.07 0.51 -0.98
C GLY A 290 -8.58 0.84 -1.15
N PHE A 291 -7.88 1.12 -0.04
CA PHE A 291 -6.44 1.38 -0.05
C PHE A 291 -5.63 0.16 -0.55
N PHE A 292 -6.00 -1.06 -0.16
CA PHE A 292 -5.35 -2.26 -0.65
C PHE A 292 -5.67 -2.56 -2.13
N LEU A 293 -6.90 -2.30 -2.58
CA LEU A 293 -7.28 -2.44 -3.99
C LEU A 293 -6.49 -1.47 -4.90
N ASP A 294 -6.25 -0.25 -4.43
CA ASP A 294 -5.40 0.72 -5.14
C ASP A 294 -3.91 0.29 -5.08
N ALA A 295 -3.49 -0.32 -3.98
CA ALA A 295 -2.12 -0.81 -3.81
C ALA A 295 -1.76 -1.99 -4.73
N LEU A 296 -2.73 -2.63 -5.40
CA LEU A 296 -2.46 -3.61 -6.47
C LEU A 296 -1.67 -3.01 -7.64
N ASP A 297 -1.82 -1.71 -7.90
CA ASP A 297 -1.07 -1.02 -8.95
C ASP A 297 0.34 -0.59 -8.48
N SER A 298 0.63 -0.77 -7.19
CA SER A 298 1.89 -0.36 -6.56
C SER A 298 3.02 -1.39 -6.75
N ARG A 299 4.22 -1.06 -6.27
CA ARG A 299 5.39 -1.96 -6.27
C ARG A 299 5.26 -3.13 -5.27
N ALA A 300 4.19 -3.12 -4.46
CA ALA A 300 3.88 -4.10 -3.43
C ALA A 300 2.56 -4.86 -3.71
N ALA A 301 2.20 -5.02 -4.99
CA ALA A 301 0.97 -5.70 -5.43
C ALA A 301 0.74 -7.07 -4.76
N THR A 302 1.81 -7.85 -4.54
CA THR A 302 1.71 -9.18 -3.89
C THR A 302 1.23 -9.07 -2.44
N VAL A 303 1.74 -8.10 -1.68
CA VAL A 303 1.33 -7.86 -0.29
C VAL A 303 -0.12 -7.39 -0.25
N ALA A 304 -0.53 -6.57 -1.22
CA ALA A 304 -1.93 -6.16 -1.32
C ALA A 304 -2.86 -7.33 -1.65
N ALA A 305 -2.48 -8.18 -2.61
CA ALA A 305 -3.24 -9.37 -2.97
C ALA A 305 -3.38 -10.35 -1.80
N GLU A 306 -2.30 -10.62 -1.06
CA GLU A 306 -2.31 -11.47 0.14
C GLU A 306 -3.30 -10.94 1.19
N TRP A 307 -3.33 -9.62 1.42
CA TRP A 307 -4.29 -9.02 2.34
C TRP A 307 -5.73 -9.16 1.83
N LEU A 308 -5.99 -8.86 0.55
CA LEU A 308 -7.34 -8.93 -0.03
C LEU A 308 -7.91 -10.35 0.00
N GLN A 309 -7.08 -11.36 -0.25
CA GLN A 309 -7.46 -12.78 -0.15
C GLN A 309 -7.83 -13.17 1.29
N ALA A 310 -7.13 -12.63 2.29
CA ALA A 310 -7.37 -12.94 3.69
C ALA A 310 -8.56 -12.17 4.31
N HIS A 311 -9.07 -11.12 3.65
CA HIS A 311 -10.09 -10.22 4.21
C HIS A 311 -11.32 -10.02 3.31
N PRO A 312 -12.01 -11.10 2.89
CA PRO A 312 -13.20 -10.97 2.04
C PRO A 312 -14.34 -10.21 2.73
N GLN A 313 -14.50 -10.37 4.04
CA GLN A 313 -15.53 -9.64 4.80
C GLN A 313 -15.28 -8.12 4.80
N ALA A 314 -14.02 -7.69 4.90
CA ALA A 314 -13.69 -6.27 4.80
C ALA A 314 -14.07 -5.70 3.43
N LEU A 315 -13.87 -6.46 2.35
CA LEU A 315 -14.26 -6.05 1.00
C LEU A 315 -15.78 -5.90 0.84
N LEU A 316 -16.56 -6.80 1.42
CA LEU A 316 -18.03 -6.79 1.34
C LEU A 316 -18.67 -5.64 2.15
N HIS A 317 -17.97 -5.11 3.15
CA HIS A 317 -18.45 -4.01 3.98
C HIS A 317 -17.81 -2.65 3.65
N ALA A 318 -16.91 -2.59 2.66
CA ALA A 318 -16.22 -1.38 2.27
C ALA A 318 -17.03 -0.53 1.28
N GLU A 319 -16.92 0.79 1.42
CA GLU A 319 -17.36 1.74 0.39
C GLU A 319 -16.32 1.79 -0.74
N LEU A 320 -16.64 1.19 -1.87
CA LEU A 320 -15.73 1.05 -3.01
C LEU A 320 -16.21 1.87 -4.20
N SER A 321 -15.26 2.51 -4.89
CA SER A 321 -15.50 3.03 -6.24
C SER A 321 -15.78 1.89 -7.22
N GLN A 322 -16.35 2.21 -8.39
CA GLN A 322 -16.62 1.20 -9.43
C GLN A 322 -15.35 0.43 -9.82
N THR A 323 -14.23 1.12 -10.03
CA THR A 323 -12.94 0.48 -10.38
C THR A 323 -12.43 -0.44 -9.28
N GLN A 324 -12.60 -0.05 -8.01
CA GLN A 324 -12.22 -0.88 -6.87
C GLN A 324 -13.15 -2.10 -6.74
N ALA A 325 -14.45 -1.93 -6.95
CA ALA A 325 -15.42 -3.01 -6.97
C ALA A 325 -15.07 -4.06 -8.04
N ASP A 326 -14.71 -3.63 -9.26
CA ASP A 326 -14.30 -4.54 -10.33
C ASP A 326 -13.03 -5.33 -9.97
N LYS A 327 -12.05 -4.70 -9.31
CA LYS A 327 -10.87 -5.40 -8.76
C LYS A 327 -11.25 -6.38 -7.64
N ALA A 328 -12.20 -6.00 -6.77
CA ALA A 328 -12.62 -6.81 -5.63
C ALA A 328 -13.29 -8.13 -6.05
N LEU A 329 -13.98 -8.17 -7.20
CA LEU A 329 -14.58 -9.39 -7.74
C LEU A 329 -13.57 -10.54 -7.83
N GLN A 330 -12.32 -10.25 -8.24
CA GLN A 330 -11.26 -11.25 -8.35
C GLN A 330 -10.98 -11.99 -7.04
N PHE A 331 -11.14 -11.32 -5.89
CA PHE A 331 -10.83 -11.85 -4.56
C PHE A 331 -12.04 -12.43 -3.83
N LEU A 332 -13.25 -12.15 -4.33
CA LEU A 332 -14.50 -12.62 -3.75
C LEU A 332 -15.08 -13.85 -4.45
N ARG A 333 -14.54 -14.23 -5.62
CA ARG A 333 -14.93 -15.49 -6.29
C ARG A 333 -14.52 -16.69 -5.46
N GLY A 334 -15.42 -17.67 -5.35
CA GLY A 334 -15.22 -18.86 -4.52
C GLY A 334 -15.38 -18.65 -3.01
N VAL A 335 -15.61 -17.40 -2.56
CA VAL A 335 -15.90 -17.10 -1.16
C VAL A 335 -17.39 -17.31 -0.88
N GLU A 336 -17.73 -17.82 0.30
CA GLU A 336 -19.12 -17.89 0.76
C GLU A 336 -19.71 -16.48 0.92
N LEU A 337 -20.73 -16.17 0.12
CA LEU A 337 -21.32 -14.83 0.06
C LEU A 337 -22.47 -14.69 1.07
N PRO A 338 -22.35 -13.81 2.06
CA PRO A 338 -23.43 -13.58 3.02
C PRO A 338 -24.65 -12.96 2.34
N ASP A 339 -25.83 -13.14 2.95
CA ASP A 339 -27.00 -12.33 2.62
C ASP A 339 -26.84 -10.94 3.23
N LEU A 340 -26.61 -9.97 2.34
CA LEU A 340 -26.49 -8.56 2.71
C LEU A 340 -27.83 -7.85 2.50
N ASP A 341 -28.08 -6.84 3.34
CA ASP A 341 -29.14 -5.86 3.11
C ASP A 341 -28.96 -5.22 1.71
N PRO A 342 -30.02 -5.03 0.90
CA PRO A 342 -29.95 -4.33 -0.37
C PRO A 342 -29.21 -2.98 -0.34
N ASP A 343 -29.26 -2.27 0.78
CA ASP A 343 -28.61 -0.96 0.96
C ASP A 343 -27.17 -1.06 1.49
N ALA A 344 -26.65 -2.28 1.75
CA ALA A 344 -25.28 -2.48 2.19
C ALA A 344 -24.28 -2.16 1.07
N PRO A 345 -23.08 -1.62 1.39
CA PRO A 345 -22.07 -1.25 0.39
C PRO A 345 -21.71 -2.39 -0.59
N GLY A 346 -21.58 -3.62 -0.10
CA GLY A 346 -21.26 -4.79 -0.92
C GLY A 346 -22.44 -5.45 -1.64
N ALA A 347 -23.68 -4.97 -1.50
CA ALA A 347 -24.85 -5.63 -2.07
C ALA A 347 -24.76 -5.78 -3.61
N GLY A 348 -24.23 -4.76 -4.29
CA GLY A 348 -23.99 -4.79 -5.73
C GLY A 348 -22.95 -5.84 -6.15
N LEU A 349 -21.89 -6.02 -5.37
CA LEU A 349 -20.87 -7.05 -5.60
C LEU A 349 -21.46 -8.45 -5.42
N VAL A 350 -22.18 -8.68 -4.33
CA VAL A 350 -22.84 -9.96 -4.05
C VAL A 350 -23.84 -10.30 -5.15
N LYS A 351 -24.64 -9.32 -5.60
CA LYS A 351 -25.58 -9.52 -6.72
C LYS A 351 -24.86 -9.93 -8.00
N ARG A 352 -23.76 -9.28 -8.35
CA ARG A 352 -22.96 -9.62 -9.56
C ARG A 352 -22.36 -11.03 -9.45
N LEU A 353 -21.74 -11.36 -8.31
CA LEU A 353 -21.13 -12.68 -8.09
C LEU A 353 -22.17 -13.80 -8.07
N ARG A 354 -23.37 -13.56 -7.51
CA ARG A 354 -24.49 -14.51 -7.56
C ARG A 354 -25.01 -14.69 -8.98
N ALA A 355 -25.06 -13.63 -9.78
CA ALA A 355 -25.42 -13.73 -11.20
C ALA A 355 -24.37 -14.54 -12.00
N GLU A 356 -23.07 -14.35 -11.72
CA GLU A 356 -22.00 -15.18 -12.27
C GLU A 356 -22.18 -16.66 -11.88
N ALA A 357 -22.51 -16.95 -10.63
CA ALA A 357 -22.68 -18.30 -10.11
C ALA A 357 -24.02 -18.97 -10.49
N ALA A 358 -25.01 -18.22 -10.98
CA ALA A 358 -26.34 -18.74 -11.31
C ALA A 358 -26.34 -19.68 -12.52
N ALA A 359 -25.38 -19.50 -13.44
CA ALA A 359 -25.23 -20.38 -14.59
C ALA A 359 -24.70 -21.76 -14.14
N PRO A 360 -25.35 -22.88 -14.52
CA PRO A 360 -24.88 -24.20 -14.14
C PRO A 360 -23.51 -24.49 -14.77
N VAL A 361 -22.60 -25.05 -13.98
CA VAL A 361 -21.33 -25.58 -14.50
C VAL A 361 -21.64 -26.79 -15.37
N LEU A 362 -21.14 -26.80 -16.61
CA LEU A 362 -21.34 -27.91 -17.53
C LEU A 362 -20.55 -29.13 -17.04
N ALA A 363 -21.27 -30.22 -16.74
CA ALA A 363 -20.66 -31.48 -16.32
C ALA A 363 -19.87 -32.13 -17.46
N ASP A 364 -20.44 -32.08 -18.67
CA ASP A 364 -19.81 -32.56 -19.90
C ASP A 364 -19.25 -31.39 -20.72
N PRO A 365 -18.15 -31.58 -21.46
CA PRO A 365 -17.62 -30.54 -22.33
C PRO A 365 -18.61 -30.20 -23.46
N PRO A 366 -18.63 -28.94 -23.93
CA PRO A 366 -19.46 -28.52 -25.07
C PRO A 366 -19.25 -29.41 -26.29
N ARG A 367 -20.24 -29.52 -27.18
CA ARG A 367 -20.17 -30.45 -28.33
C ARG A 367 -19.03 -30.17 -29.29
N TRP A 368 -18.60 -28.92 -29.38
CA TRP A 368 -17.48 -28.46 -30.21
C TRP A 368 -16.12 -28.63 -29.50
N TRP A 369 -16.10 -29.05 -28.24
CA TRP A 369 -14.86 -29.30 -27.50
C TRP A 369 -14.16 -30.54 -28.06
N PRO A 370 -12.83 -30.51 -28.27
CA PRO A 370 -12.10 -31.63 -28.83
C PRO A 370 -12.17 -32.85 -27.90
N THR A 371 -12.25 -34.03 -28.50
CA THR A 371 -12.26 -35.31 -27.78
C THR A 371 -10.92 -35.60 -27.11
N THR A 372 -9.83 -35.04 -27.64
CA THR A 372 -8.47 -35.15 -27.07
C THR A 372 -7.93 -33.73 -26.84
N PRO A 373 -8.37 -33.05 -25.76
CA PRO A 373 -7.90 -31.70 -25.46
C PRO A 373 -6.43 -31.71 -25.01
N PRO A 374 -5.71 -30.59 -25.19
CA PRO A 374 -4.36 -30.40 -24.68
C PRO A 374 -4.23 -30.65 -23.18
N SER A 375 -3.01 -30.97 -22.75
CA SER A 375 -2.75 -31.16 -21.32
C SER A 375 -2.86 -29.83 -20.59
N PRO A 376 -3.44 -29.79 -19.37
CA PRO A 376 -3.51 -28.57 -18.58
C PRO A 376 -2.15 -27.92 -18.35
N ALA A 377 -2.06 -26.61 -18.57
CA ALA A 377 -0.86 -25.85 -18.23
C ALA A 377 -0.77 -25.58 -16.72
N VAL A 378 0.45 -25.61 -16.17
CA VAL A 378 0.69 -25.21 -14.78
C VAL A 378 0.70 -23.69 -14.68
N VAL A 379 -0.26 -23.13 -13.94
CA VAL A 379 -0.39 -21.69 -13.66
C VAL A 379 -0.19 -21.39 -12.16
N PRO A 380 0.29 -20.18 -11.80
CA PRO A 380 0.68 -19.85 -10.43
C PRO A 380 -0.48 -19.28 -9.59
N PHE A 381 -1.73 -19.42 -10.02
CA PHE A 381 -2.93 -18.87 -9.38
C PHE A 381 -4.07 -19.90 -9.43
N ALA A 382 -5.09 -19.73 -8.58
CA ALA A 382 -6.23 -20.62 -8.54
C ALA A 382 -7.20 -20.34 -9.69
N LEU A 383 -7.69 -21.39 -10.35
CA LEU A 383 -8.68 -21.25 -11.43
C LEU A 383 -10.06 -20.79 -10.92
N ALA A 384 -10.35 -21.02 -9.64
CA ALA A 384 -11.59 -20.59 -8.99
C ALA A 384 -11.72 -19.06 -8.89
N ASP A 385 -10.59 -18.35 -8.94
CA ASP A 385 -10.56 -16.89 -8.87
C ASP A 385 -10.91 -16.26 -10.23
N LEU A 386 -10.92 -17.05 -11.31
CA LEU A 386 -11.14 -16.56 -12.66
C LEU A 386 -12.62 -16.27 -12.92
N PRO A 387 -12.93 -15.25 -13.76
CA PRO A 387 -14.28 -15.06 -14.25
C PRO A 387 -14.80 -16.30 -14.97
N PRO A 388 -16.11 -16.60 -14.88
CA PRO A 388 -16.67 -17.72 -15.61
C PRO A 388 -16.66 -17.49 -17.12
N LEU A 389 -16.56 -18.58 -17.88
CA LEU A 389 -16.71 -18.57 -19.34
C LEU A 389 -18.08 -19.17 -19.70
N PRO A 390 -19.10 -18.32 -19.98
CA PRO A 390 -20.43 -18.79 -20.34
C PRO A 390 -20.45 -19.44 -21.72
N VAL A 391 -21.03 -20.64 -21.81
CA VAL A 391 -21.13 -21.45 -23.03
C VAL A 391 -22.43 -22.27 -23.00
N GLU A 392 -23.17 -22.31 -24.11
CA GLU A 392 -24.34 -23.20 -24.29
C GLU A 392 -25.39 -23.15 -23.15
N GLY A 393 -25.59 -21.98 -22.52
CA GLY A 393 -26.53 -21.80 -21.40
C GLY A 393 -26.01 -22.25 -20.03
N GLY A 394 -24.76 -22.68 -19.94
CA GLY A 394 -24.02 -22.93 -18.72
C GLY A 394 -22.67 -22.21 -18.71
N GLN A 395 -21.71 -22.73 -17.95
CA GLN A 395 -20.34 -22.23 -17.88
C GLN A 395 -19.33 -23.37 -17.91
N LEU A 396 -18.13 -23.10 -18.46
CA LEU A 396 -17.05 -24.08 -18.48
C LEU A 396 -16.62 -24.48 -17.06
N ALA A 397 -16.42 -25.78 -16.84
CA ALA A 397 -15.85 -26.34 -15.63
C ALA A 397 -14.34 -26.07 -15.52
N ALA A 398 -13.81 -26.13 -14.29
CA ALA A 398 -12.40 -25.88 -14.01
C ALA A 398 -11.45 -26.75 -14.85
N ALA A 399 -11.82 -28.01 -15.13
CA ALA A 399 -11.02 -28.89 -15.99
C ALA A 399 -10.91 -28.38 -17.44
N GLN A 400 -12.01 -27.86 -18.00
CA GLN A 400 -12.04 -27.30 -19.36
C GLN A 400 -11.31 -25.96 -19.40
N VAL A 401 -11.43 -25.14 -18.35
CA VAL A 401 -10.61 -23.91 -18.21
C VAL A 401 -9.12 -24.25 -18.16
N ALA A 402 -8.73 -25.28 -17.43
CA ALA A 402 -7.33 -25.73 -17.37
C ALA A 402 -6.82 -26.23 -18.73
N GLN A 403 -7.65 -26.96 -19.48
CA GLN A 403 -7.36 -27.40 -20.84
C GLN A 403 -7.26 -26.23 -21.84
N LEU A 404 -8.11 -25.20 -21.70
CA LEU A 404 -8.02 -23.99 -22.52
C LEU A 404 -6.69 -23.26 -22.27
N LEU A 405 -6.27 -23.13 -21.01
CA LEU A 405 -4.95 -22.58 -20.68
C LEU A 405 -3.81 -23.46 -21.22
N GLY A 406 -3.98 -24.78 -21.22
CA GLY A 406 -3.10 -25.74 -21.88
C GLY A 406 -2.98 -25.49 -23.38
N ALA A 407 -4.10 -25.33 -24.07
CA ALA A 407 -4.15 -25.03 -25.49
C ALA A 407 -3.48 -23.70 -25.82
N LEU A 408 -3.75 -22.67 -25.02
CA LEU A 408 -3.09 -21.36 -25.14
C LEU A 408 -1.58 -21.44 -24.93
N TYR A 409 -1.09 -22.36 -24.08
CA TYR A 409 0.33 -22.56 -23.86
C TYR A 409 1.01 -23.30 -25.01
N GLU A 410 0.39 -24.38 -25.50
CA GLU A 410 0.95 -25.24 -26.55
C GLU A 410 0.84 -24.60 -27.94
N GLU A 411 -0.35 -24.15 -28.32
CA GLU A 411 -0.65 -23.58 -29.64
C GLU A 411 -1.72 -22.48 -29.53
N PRO A 412 -1.34 -21.21 -29.27
CA PRO A 412 -2.29 -20.10 -29.09
C PRO A 412 -3.29 -19.94 -30.24
N THR A 413 -2.88 -20.23 -31.48
CA THR A 413 -3.71 -20.16 -32.69
C THR A 413 -4.37 -21.49 -33.07
N GLY A 414 -4.29 -22.48 -32.17
CA GLY A 414 -4.76 -23.84 -32.41
C GLY A 414 -6.29 -23.97 -32.48
N PRO A 415 -6.79 -25.16 -32.86
CA PRO A 415 -8.21 -25.38 -33.15
C PRO A 415 -9.14 -25.18 -31.95
N LEU A 416 -8.70 -25.51 -30.73
CA LEU A 416 -9.52 -25.28 -29.53
C LEU A 416 -9.69 -23.78 -29.24
N VAL A 417 -8.62 -22.98 -29.35
CA VAL A 417 -8.71 -21.53 -29.13
C VAL A 417 -9.58 -20.88 -30.21
N ALA A 418 -9.44 -21.30 -31.47
CA ALA A 418 -10.32 -20.87 -32.55
C ALA A 418 -11.81 -21.21 -32.28
N SER A 419 -12.08 -22.43 -31.78
CA SER A 419 -13.44 -22.86 -31.42
C SER A 419 -14.02 -22.03 -30.28
N VAL A 420 -13.22 -21.70 -29.25
CA VAL A 420 -13.61 -20.80 -28.17
C VAL A 420 -13.93 -19.40 -28.71
N ARG A 421 -13.11 -18.86 -29.62
CA ARG A 421 -13.36 -17.55 -30.25
C ARG A 421 -14.67 -17.51 -31.04
N GLN A 422 -15.06 -18.63 -31.64
CA GLN A 422 -16.27 -18.77 -32.44
C GLN A 422 -17.53 -18.93 -31.58
N HIS A 423 -17.46 -19.70 -30.49
CA HIS A 423 -18.64 -20.10 -29.71
C HIS A 423 -18.84 -19.30 -28.42
N VAL A 424 -17.82 -18.59 -27.94
CA VAL A 424 -17.89 -17.77 -26.72
C VAL A 424 -17.91 -16.30 -27.09
N ASP A 425 -18.83 -15.57 -26.47
CA ASP A 425 -18.99 -14.13 -26.67
C ASP A 425 -17.67 -13.37 -26.45
N ALA A 426 -17.44 -12.35 -27.28
CA ALA A 426 -16.19 -11.60 -27.28
C ALA A 426 -15.97 -10.83 -25.96
N GLU A 427 -17.03 -10.29 -25.36
CA GLU A 427 -16.93 -9.60 -24.07
C GLU A 427 -16.61 -10.58 -22.95
N ALA A 428 -17.25 -11.76 -22.95
CA ALA A 428 -16.97 -12.81 -21.98
C ALA A 428 -15.51 -13.31 -22.06
N ARG A 429 -14.99 -13.49 -23.28
CA ARG A 429 -13.58 -13.86 -23.49
C ARG A 429 -12.62 -12.78 -22.99
N ASP A 430 -12.92 -11.51 -23.25
CA ASP A 430 -12.10 -10.38 -22.79
C ASP A 430 -12.11 -10.25 -21.25
N VAL A 431 -13.28 -10.42 -20.62
CA VAL A 431 -13.40 -10.48 -19.15
C VAL A 431 -12.55 -11.61 -18.59
N PHE A 432 -12.65 -12.81 -19.16
CA PHE A 432 -11.84 -13.95 -18.74
C PHE A 432 -10.34 -13.67 -18.90
N ALA A 433 -9.89 -13.21 -20.06
CA ALA A 433 -8.49 -12.88 -20.32
C ALA A 433 -7.95 -11.83 -19.34
N THR A 434 -8.78 -10.82 -19.05
CA THR A 434 -8.49 -9.77 -18.07
C THR A 434 -8.38 -10.33 -16.66
N GLY A 435 -9.27 -11.25 -16.27
CA GLY A 435 -9.20 -11.94 -14.99
C GLY A 435 -7.94 -12.80 -14.84
N VAL A 436 -7.52 -13.49 -15.90
CA VAL A 436 -6.25 -14.24 -15.92
C VAL A 436 -5.06 -13.31 -15.76
N LEU A 437 -5.04 -12.15 -16.45
CA LEU A 437 -4.00 -11.14 -16.29
C LEU A 437 -3.94 -10.64 -14.84
N ALA A 438 -5.08 -10.29 -14.24
CA ALA A 438 -5.16 -9.83 -12.86
C ALA A 438 -4.66 -10.89 -11.87
N ALA A 439 -5.16 -12.13 -11.96
CA ALA A 439 -4.72 -13.25 -11.12
C ALA A 439 -3.20 -13.47 -11.21
N TRP A 440 -2.65 -13.43 -12.43
CA TRP A 440 -1.22 -13.59 -12.67
C TRP A 440 -0.38 -12.43 -12.10
N VAL A 441 -0.84 -11.18 -12.24
CA VAL A 441 -0.16 -10.00 -11.69
C VAL A 441 -0.19 -10.00 -10.17
N ASN A 442 -1.30 -10.43 -9.57
CA ASN A 442 -1.49 -10.51 -8.11
C ASN A 442 -0.49 -11.44 -7.44
N VAL A 443 -0.11 -12.55 -8.10
CA VAL A 443 0.96 -13.47 -7.64
C VAL A 443 2.37 -13.03 -8.08
N GLY A 444 2.52 -11.78 -8.51
CA GLY A 444 3.80 -11.17 -8.85
C GLY A 444 4.24 -11.34 -10.30
N ALA A 445 3.39 -11.87 -11.18
CA ALA A 445 3.68 -12.11 -12.60
C ALA A 445 4.98 -12.91 -12.86
N PRO A 446 5.13 -14.14 -12.33
CA PRO A 446 6.39 -14.88 -12.38
C PRO A 446 6.85 -15.14 -13.83
N TYR A 447 8.15 -14.90 -14.09
CA TYR A 447 8.73 -14.94 -15.44
C TYR A 447 8.55 -16.28 -16.17
N LYS A 448 8.53 -17.41 -15.44
CA LYS A 448 8.30 -18.75 -16.03
C LYS A 448 6.96 -18.87 -16.76
N THR A 449 6.00 -18.03 -16.39
CA THR A 449 4.64 -18.01 -16.94
C THR A 449 4.34 -16.75 -17.73
N ARG A 450 5.39 -16.03 -18.18
CA ARG A 450 5.26 -14.83 -19.04
C ARG A 450 4.51 -15.11 -20.34
N TRP A 451 4.51 -16.36 -20.81
CA TRP A 451 3.78 -16.80 -21.99
C TRP A 451 2.30 -16.39 -21.98
N LEU A 452 1.71 -16.24 -20.78
CA LEU A 452 0.32 -15.81 -20.61
C LEU A 452 0.02 -14.49 -21.34
N LEU A 453 0.96 -13.54 -21.38
CA LEU A 453 0.72 -12.24 -22.04
C LEU A 453 0.45 -12.41 -23.52
N GLU A 454 1.33 -13.11 -24.23
CA GLU A 454 1.23 -13.28 -25.67
C GLU A 454 0.14 -14.29 -26.05
N ALA A 455 -0.07 -15.31 -25.23
CA ALA A 455 -1.10 -16.32 -25.49
C ALA A 455 -2.52 -15.76 -25.31
N LEU A 456 -2.77 -14.99 -24.25
CA LEU A 456 -4.09 -14.39 -23.99
C LEU A 456 -4.52 -13.39 -25.07
N ALA A 457 -3.57 -12.83 -25.84
CA ALA A 457 -3.86 -11.93 -26.95
C ALA A 457 -4.87 -12.52 -27.97
N GLU A 458 -4.94 -13.84 -28.10
CA GLU A 458 -5.85 -14.53 -29.02
C GLU A 458 -7.33 -14.45 -28.62
N ILE A 459 -7.60 -14.27 -27.32
CA ILE A 459 -8.95 -14.20 -26.77
C ILE A 459 -9.27 -12.86 -26.09
N ALA A 460 -8.26 -12.01 -25.90
CA ALA A 460 -8.36 -10.69 -25.29
C ALA A 460 -9.05 -9.66 -26.18
N GLY A 461 -9.56 -8.60 -25.54
CA GLY A 461 -10.20 -7.45 -26.18
C GLY A 461 -9.79 -6.12 -25.52
N ALA A 462 -10.69 -5.14 -25.55
CA ALA A 462 -10.41 -3.77 -25.14
C ALA A 462 -10.09 -3.63 -23.64
N ARG A 463 -10.76 -4.39 -22.76
CA ARG A 463 -10.52 -4.35 -21.30
C ARG A 463 -9.13 -4.86 -20.96
N PHE A 464 -8.70 -5.93 -21.62
CA PHE A 464 -7.35 -6.44 -21.45
C PHE A 464 -6.30 -5.41 -21.88
N VAL A 465 -6.51 -4.72 -23.01
CA VAL A 465 -5.62 -3.64 -23.48
C VAL A 465 -5.54 -2.51 -22.47
N GLU A 466 -6.69 -2.06 -21.95
CA GLU A 466 -6.78 -0.98 -20.96
C GLU A 466 -5.98 -1.32 -19.69
N GLN A 467 -6.06 -2.56 -19.21
CA GLN A 467 -5.31 -2.99 -18.02
C GLN A 467 -3.83 -3.27 -18.30
N LEU A 468 -3.49 -3.81 -19.47
CA LEU A 468 -2.11 -4.16 -19.82
C LEU A 468 -1.24 -2.93 -20.08
N THR A 469 -1.78 -1.91 -20.74
CA THR A 469 -1.03 -0.70 -21.16
C THR A 469 -0.28 0.01 -20.01
N PRO A 470 -0.91 0.33 -18.85
CA PRO A 470 -0.19 0.94 -17.73
C PRO A 470 0.87 0.00 -17.14
N LEU A 471 0.65 -1.32 -17.12
CA LEU A 471 1.64 -2.30 -16.65
C LEU A 471 2.88 -2.31 -17.54
N VAL A 472 2.71 -2.28 -18.87
CA VAL A 472 3.80 -2.19 -19.85
C VAL A 472 4.66 -0.94 -19.63
N SER A 473 4.02 0.20 -19.34
CA SER A 473 4.72 1.45 -19.01
C SER A 473 5.47 1.41 -17.67
N LEU A 474 5.02 0.57 -16.75
CA LEU A 474 5.47 0.51 -15.36
C LEU A 474 6.59 -0.52 -15.15
N TRP A 475 6.55 -1.65 -15.84
CA TRP A 475 7.53 -2.73 -15.71
C TRP A 475 9.00 -2.32 -15.94
N PRO A 476 9.35 -1.47 -16.94
CA PRO A 476 10.72 -0.97 -17.08
C PRO A 476 11.19 -0.20 -15.83
N LYS A 477 10.28 0.57 -15.19
CA LYS A 477 10.56 1.32 -13.96
C LYS A 477 10.74 0.42 -12.72
N ARG A 478 10.53 -0.89 -12.88
CA ARG A 478 10.69 -1.93 -11.86
C ARG A 478 11.75 -2.97 -12.28
N SER A 479 12.59 -2.66 -13.26
CA SER A 479 13.59 -3.58 -13.83
C SER A 479 12.99 -4.87 -14.40
N ARG A 480 11.74 -4.81 -14.89
CA ARG A 480 11.01 -5.94 -15.49
C ARG A 480 10.85 -5.81 -17.01
N HIS A 481 11.90 -5.36 -17.68
CA HIS A 481 11.92 -5.17 -19.14
C HIS A 481 11.39 -6.37 -19.94
N PRO A 482 11.71 -7.64 -19.60
CA PRO A 482 11.20 -8.78 -20.35
C PRO A 482 9.67 -8.90 -20.35
N LEU A 483 8.99 -8.42 -19.29
CA LEU A 483 7.53 -8.36 -19.28
C LEU A 483 6.99 -7.22 -20.13
N ALA A 484 7.65 -6.07 -20.11
CA ALA A 484 7.27 -4.93 -20.96
C ALA A 484 7.30 -5.30 -22.44
N PHE A 485 8.33 -5.99 -22.89
CA PHE A 485 8.43 -6.44 -24.28
C PHE A 485 7.38 -7.49 -24.64
N ALA A 486 7.11 -8.45 -23.76
CA ALA A 486 6.04 -9.43 -23.97
C ALA A 486 4.65 -8.77 -24.00
N GLY A 487 4.43 -7.72 -23.20
CA GLY A 487 3.20 -6.94 -23.25
C GLY A 487 3.05 -6.14 -24.55
N VAL A 488 4.14 -5.57 -25.10
CA VAL A 488 4.11 -4.95 -26.44
C VAL A 488 3.77 -5.99 -27.52
N ALA A 489 4.37 -7.17 -27.46
CA ALA A 489 4.06 -8.26 -28.40
C ALA A 489 2.60 -8.75 -28.27
N ALA A 490 2.04 -8.76 -27.06
CA ALA A 490 0.63 -9.04 -26.84
C ALA A 490 -0.28 -7.99 -27.49
N LEU A 491 0.02 -6.70 -27.32
CA LEU A 491 -0.73 -5.60 -27.95
C LEU A 491 -0.67 -5.68 -29.49
N GLU A 492 0.51 -5.98 -30.05
CA GLU A 492 0.68 -6.20 -31.49
C GLU A 492 -0.20 -7.34 -31.99
N ARG A 493 -0.20 -8.48 -31.28
CA ARG A 493 -0.98 -9.67 -31.63
C ARG A 493 -2.49 -9.44 -31.53
N ILE A 494 -2.96 -8.68 -30.54
CA ILE A 494 -4.38 -8.30 -30.45
C ILE A 494 -4.81 -7.52 -31.70
N GLY A 495 -3.95 -6.59 -32.16
CA GLY A 495 -4.12 -5.89 -33.44
C GLY A 495 -5.40 -5.05 -33.57
N SER A 496 -6.15 -4.88 -32.48
CA SER A 496 -7.33 -4.02 -32.42
C SER A 496 -6.93 -2.55 -32.45
N ARG A 497 -7.91 -1.67 -32.64
CA ARG A 497 -7.67 -0.23 -32.69
C ARG A 497 -7.19 0.32 -31.35
N GLU A 498 -7.76 -0.19 -30.27
CA GLU A 498 -7.38 0.14 -28.90
C GLU A 498 -5.94 -0.29 -28.62
N ALA A 499 -5.55 -1.48 -29.08
CA ALA A 499 -4.18 -1.96 -28.97
C ALA A 499 -3.20 -1.11 -29.80
N ALA A 500 -3.59 -0.73 -31.01
CA ALA A 500 -2.79 0.18 -31.85
C ALA A 500 -2.64 1.56 -31.20
N TYR A 501 -3.70 2.10 -30.61
CA TYR A 501 -3.65 3.34 -29.84
C TYR A 501 -2.69 3.21 -28.63
N ALA A 502 -2.76 2.12 -27.89
CA ALA A 502 -1.83 1.85 -26.79
C ALA A 502 -0.37 1.79 -27.26
N LEU A 503 -0.09 1.12 -28.39
CA LEU A 503 1.25 1.07 -28.99
C LEU A 503 1.75 2.47 -29.40
N VAL A 504 0.88 3.30 -30.00
CA VAL A 504 1.22 4.68 -30.36
C VAL A 504 1.56 5.50 -29.11
N GLN A 505 0.77 5.40 -28.04
CA GLN A 505 1.05 6.09 -26.78
C GLN A 505 2.42 5.66 -26.19
N LEU A 506 2.71 4.36 -26.24
CA LEU A 506 4.00 3.81 -25.78
C LEU A 506 5.18 4.29 -26.65
N ALA A 507 5.01 4.37 -27.97
CA ALA A 507 6.04 4.84 -28.89
C ALA A 507 6.34 6.35 -28.75
N CYS A 508 5.36 7.12 -28.27
CA CYS A 508 5.45 8.58 -28.12
C CYS A 508 5.87 9.06 -26.72
N SER A 509 6.29 8.16 -25.81
CA SER A 509 6.61 8.53 -24.42
C SER A 509 7.84 9.44 -24.21
N GLY A 510 8.55 9.80 -25.29
CA GLY A 510 9.45 10.96 -25.36
C GLY A 510 10.86 10.81 -24.79
N ARG A 511 11.39 9.59 -24.64
CA ARG A 511 12.72 9.34 -24.02
C ARG A 511 13.66 8.44 -24.83
N GLY A 512 13.31 8.02 -26.04
CA GLY A 512 14.16 7.18 -26.89
C GLY A 512 14.50 5.83 -26.26
N THR A 513 13.63 5.31 -25.39
CA THR A 513 13.91 4.09 -24.63
C THR A 513 13.81 2.84 -25.50
N LYS A 514 14.44 1.73 -25.07
CA LYS A 514 14.28 0.43 -25.74
C LYS A 514 12.82 0.00 -25.87
N LEU A 515 11.97 0.36 -24.91
CA LEU A 515 10.53 0.11 -24.97
C LEU A 515 9.85 0.88 -26.11
N GLU A 516 10.19 2.15 -26.30
CA GLU A 516 9.64 2.97 -27.39
C GLU A 516 10.01 2.41 -28.76
N ASN A 517 11.26 1.98 -28.93
CA ASN A 517 11.68 1.35 -30.18
C ASN A 517 10.92 0.04 -30.43
N THR A 518 10.78 -0.82 -29.41
CA THR A 518 9.97 -2.04 -29.53
C THR A 518 8.50 -1.74 -29.87
N ALA A 519 7.93 -0.66 -29.32
CA ALA A 519 6.58 -0.22 -29.69
C ALA A 519 6.49 0.28 -31.15
N ARG A 520 7.50 0.99 -31.64
CA ARG A 520 7.57 1.40 -33.06
C ARG A 520 7.72 0.19 -34.00
N ASP A 521 8.53 -0.79 -33.62
CA ASP A 521 8.69 -2.04 -34.37
C ASP A 521 7.36 -2.81 -34.43
N ALA A 522 6.63 -2.88 -33.31
CA ALA A 522 5.30 -3.49 -33.24
C ALA A 522 4.26 -2.75 -34.11
N ILE A 523 4.30 -1.40 -34.15
CA ILE A 523 3.45 -0.62 -35.07
C ILE A 523 3.78 -0.97 -36.52
N ALA A 524 5.06 -1.13 -36.86
CA ALA A 524 5.48 -1.52 -38.21
C ALA A 524 5.05 -2.96 -38.56
N GLY A 525 5.13 -3.89 -37.62
CA GLY A 525 4.63 -5.26 -37.78
C GLY A 525 3.11 -5.30 -38.01
N LEU A 526 2.35 -4.55 -37.20
CA LEU A 526 0.91 -4.39 -37.38
C LEU A 526 0.56 -3.74 -38.73
N ALA A 527 1.32 -2.73 -39.16
CA ALA A 527 1.16 -2.09 -40.45
C ALA A 527 1.36 -3.10 -41.59
N ALA A 528 2.43 -3.89 -41.54
CA ALA A 528 2.72 -4.92 -42.53
C ALA A 528 1.62 -6.00 -42.60
N ALA A 529 1.15 -6.49 -41.45
CA ALA A 529 0.06 -7.47 -41.36
C ALA A 529 -1.26 -6.96 -41.98
N ARG A 530 -1.46 -5.63 -41.98
CA ARG A 530 -2.66 -4.97 -42.51
C ARG A 530 -2.49 -4.39 -43.92
N GLY A 531 -1.29 -4.50 -44.51
CA GLY A 531 -0.98 -3.85 -45.80
C GLY A 531 -1.05 -2.32 -45.74
N GLN A 532 -0.78 -1.73 -44.58
CA GLN A 532 -0.82 -0.29 -44.31
C GLN A 532 0.60 0.22 -44.02
N THR A 533 0.81 1.54 -44.05
CA THR A 533 2.04 2.17 -43.56
C THR A 533 1.96 2.44 -42.05
N PRO A 534 3.10 2.56 -41.33
CA PRO A 534 3.09 2.94 -39.92
C PRO A 534 2.32 4.24 -39.64
N THR A 535 2.42 5.22 -40.55
CA THR A 535 1.66 6.47 -40.46
C THR A 535 0.15 6.24 -40.59
N GLN A 536 -0.28 5.37 -41.51
CA GLN A 536 -1.70 5.02 -41.64
C GLN A 536 -2.23 4.30 -40.39
N ILE A 537 -1.41 3.46 -39.73
CA ILE A 537 -1.78 2.86 -38.44
C ILE A 537 -1.91 3.93 -37.36
N HIS A 538 -0.99 4.89 -37.31
CA HIS A 538 -1.05 6.01 -36.37
C HIS A 538 -2.33 6.83 -36.56
N ASP A 539 -2.68 7.20 -37.80
CA ASP A 539 -3.91 7.93 -38.10
C ASP A 539 -5.17 7.11 -37.79
N TRP A 540 -5.14 5.81 -38.09
CA TRP A 540 -6.23 4.89 -37.75
C TRP A 540 -6.43 4.76 -36.23
N ALA A 541 -5.35 4.69 -35.45
CA ALA A 541 -5.41 4.63 -34.00
C ALA A 541 -6.01 5.91 -33.40
N LEU A 542 -5.76 7.09 -34.00
CA LEU A 542 -6.23 8.38 -33.49
C LEU A 542 -7.64 8.78 -33.95
N THR A 543 -8.21 8.10 -34.94
CA THR A 543 -9.49 8.51 -35.55
C THR A 543 -10.74 8.19 -34.69
N THR A 544 -10.59 7.78 -33.42
CA THR A 544 -11.72 7.69 -32.46
C THR A 544 -11.33 8.16 -31.07
N THR A 545 -11.86 9.31 -30.72
CA THR A 545 -12.61 9.41 -29.46
C THR A 545 -14.08 9.43 -29.85
N PRO A 546 -15.00 8.69 -29.20
CA PRO A 546 -16.37 9.14 -29.21
C PRO A 546 -16.35 10.58 -28.66
N LEU A 547 -16.90 11.52 -29.43
CA LEU A 547 -17.16 12.87 -28.92
C LEU A 547 -17.91 12.68 -27.60
N THR A 548 -17.37 13.20 -26.50
CA THR A 548 -18.23 13.44 -25.33
C THR A 548 -19.37 14.35 -25.80
N PRO A 549 -20.55 14.30 -25.17
CA PRO A 549 -21.65 15.24 -25.47
C PRO A 549 -21.28 16.73 -25.38
N GLN A 550 -20.05 17.06 -24.97
CA GLN A 550 -19.51 18.41 -24.78
C GLN A 550 -18.44 18.83 -25.83
N GLY A 551 -18.18 18.05 -26.87
CA GLY A 551 -17.58 18.59 -28.11
C GLY A 551 -16.27 19.38 -28.00
N HIS A 552 -15.29 18.93 -27.21
CA HIS A 552 -13.95 19.54 -27.20
C HIS A 552 -12.84 18.51 -27.47
N THR A 553 -12.25 18.59 -28.66
CA THR A 553 -10.96 17.98 -29.00
C THR A 553 -9.82 18.80 -28.39
N HIS A 554 -9.10 18.23 -27.42
CA HIS A 554 -7.84 18.82 -26.96
C HIS A 554 -6.73 18.43 -27.95
N LEU A 555 -6.61 19.15 -29.06
CA LEU A 555 -5.43 19.11 -29.93
C LEU A 555 -4.30 19.87 -29.22
N THR A 556 -3.46 19.19 -28.45
CA THR A 556 -2.16 19.77 -28.06
C THR A 556 -1.22 19.69 -29.26
N ASN A 557 -1.27 20.71 -30.12
CA ASN A 557 -0.16 20.99 -31.02
C ASN A 557 1.03 21.42 -30.15
N GLY A 558 2.00 20.52 -29.98
CA GLY A 558 3.30 20.87 -29.42
C GLY A 558 4.02 21.79 -30.40
N THR A 559 4.06 23.08 -30.09
CA THR A 559 4.99 24.01 -30.73
C THR A 559 6.36 23.83 -30.11
N HIS A 560 7.31 23.38 -30.92
CA HIS A 560 8.73 23.55 -30.68
C HIS A 560 9.08 25.05 -30.69
N THR A 561 9.59 25.54 -29.56
CA THR A 561 10.65 26.56 -29.46
C THR A 561 11.45 26.29 -28.20
#